data_AF-A0A161XP81-F1
#
_entry.id   AF-A0A161XP81-F1
#
_cell.length_a   1.000
_cell.length_b   1.000
_cell.length_c   1.000
_cell.angle_alpha   90.00
_cell.angle_beta   90.00
_cell.angle_gamma   90.00
#
_symmetry.space_group_name_H-M   'P 1'
#
loop_
_entity.id
_entity.type
_entity.pdbx_description
1 polymer ?
#
loop_
_entity_poly.entity_id
_entity_poly.type
_entity_poly.pdbx_seq_one_letter_code
_entity_poly.pdbx_strand_id
1 'polypeptide(L)'
;MDISRPEQKILHMLAQGGYIRVEKDDGRHISKIELFTREGWRFSGLSDEVFRKLKRRKLIASKQSAPYRVTKRGLTLVRSQVDNR
;
A
#
# COMPACT_ATOMS: atom_id res chain seq x y z
N MET A 1 -1.63 15.04 11.50
CA MET A 1 -1.23 13.67 11.15
C MET A 1 -0.34 13.74 9.93
N ASP A 2 0.94 13.43 10.10
CA ASP A 2 1.92 13.51 9.02
C ASP A 2 1.96 12.19 8.24
N ILE A 3 1.83 12.32 6.93
CA ILE A 3 2.02 11.23 5.97
C ILE A 3 3.25 11.63 5.17
N SER A 4 4.26 10.76 5.17
CA SER A 4 5.48 10.99 4.40
C SER A 4 5.17 10.95 2.90
N ARG A 5 6.01 11.60 2.07
CA ARG A 5 5.87 11.55 0.61
C ARG A 5 5.80 10.12 0.05
N PRO A 6 6.62 9.15 0.52
CA PRO A 6 6.51 7.75 0.09
C PRO A 6 5.17 7.10 0.47
N GLU A 7 4.71 7.29 1.71
CA GLU A 7 3.40 6.79 2.15
C GLU A 7 2.25 7.37 1.31
N GLN A 8 2.32 8.66 1.00
CA GLN A 8 1.31 9.35 0.19
C GLN A 8 1.25 8.78 -1.23
N LYS A 9 2.42 8.58 -1.86
CA LYS A 9 2.53 8.00 -3.21
C LYS A 9 1.95 6.59 -3.29
N ILE A 10 2.26 5.75 -2.30
CA ILE A 10 1.73 4.38 -2.22
C ILE A 10 0.21 4.40 -2.02
N LEU A 11 -0.30 5.24 -1.11
CA LEU A 11 -1.75 5.37 -0.91
C LEU A 11 -2.47 5.84 -2.18
N HIS A 12 -1.84 6.73 -2.96
CA HIS A 12 -2.40 7.19 -4.23
C HIS A 12 -2.51 6.04 -5.25
N MET A 13 -1.45 5.24 -5.42
CA MET A 13 -1.49 4.07 -6.32
C MET A 13 -2.56 3.05 -5.90
N LEU A 14 -2.72 2.82 -4.59
CA LEU A 14 -3.76 1.93 -4.07
C LEU A 14 -5.17 2.50 -4.28
N ALA A 15 -5.34 3.82 -4.14
CA ALA A 15 -6.60 4.50 -4.40
C ALA A 15 -7.01 4.47 -5.87
N GLN A 16 -6.05 4.47 -6.79
CA GLN A 16 -6.27 4.29 -8.23
C GLN A 16 -6.61 2.85 -8.63
N GLY A 17 -6.67 1.91 -7.68
CA GLY A 17 -7.03 0.51 -7.93
C GLY A 17 -5.88 -0.49 -7.78
N GLY A 18 -4.70 -0.03 -7.36
CA GLY A 18 -3.58 -0.90 -7.04
C GLY A 18 -3.80 -1.79 -5.81
N TYR A 19 -2.89 -2.73 -5.60
CA TYR A 19 -2.91 -3.66 -4.47
C TYR A 19 -1.50 -4.07 -4.05
N ILE A 20 -1.34 -4.47 -2.78
CA ILE A 20 -0.08 -5.03 -2.27
C ILE A 20 -0.24 -6.53 -2.11
N ARG A 21 0.61 -7.29 -2.81
CA ARG A 21 0.77 -8.73 -2.58
C ARG A 21 1.83 -8.93 -1.50
N VAL A 22 1.53 -9.83 -0.58
CA VAL A 22 2.44 -10.24 0.48
C VAL A 22 2.59 -11.74 0.40
N GLU A 23 3.81 -12.21 0.18
CA GLU A 23 4.16 -13.62 0.26
C GLU A 23 4.71 -13.90 1.65
N LYS A 24 4.36 -15.06 2.18
CA LYS A 24 4.86 -15.54 3.45
C LYS A 24 5.63 -16.84 3.23
N ASP A 25 6.69 -17.03 4.00
CA ASP A 25 7.38 -18.32 4.05
C ASP A 25 6.59 -19.35 4.88
N ASP A 26 7.12 -20.57 4.94
CA ASP A 26 6.57 -21.68 5.73
C ASP A 26 6.49 -21.36 7.24
N GLY A 27 7.35 -20.46 7.71
CA GLY A 27 7.34 -19.91 9.08
C GLY A 27 6.30 -18.81 9.31
N ARG A 28 5.45 -18.48 8.32
CA ARG A 28 4.49 -17.36 8.31
C ARG A 28 5.13 -15.97 8.37
N HIS A 29 6.44 -15.86 8.17
CA HIS A 29 7.13 -14.58 8.06
C HIS A 29 6.91 -13.98 6.70
N ILE A 30 6.87 -12.65 6.62
CA ILE A 30 6.73 -11.96 5.33
C ILE A 30 8.06 -12.09 4.59
N SER A 31 8.06 -12.83 3.48
CA SER A 31 9.24 -13.03 2.64
C SER A 31 9.31 -11.99 1.53
N LYS A 32 8.16 -11.54 1.03
CA LYS A 32 8.08 -10.59 -0.10
C LYS A 32 6.90 -9.66 0.02
N ILE A 33 7.12 -8.40 -0.33
CA ILE A 33 6.09 -7.38 -0.44
C ILE A 33 6.19 -6.72 -1.81
N GLU A 34 5.07 -6.68 -2.52
CA GLU A 34 5.03 -6.23 -3.91
C GLU A 34 3.82 -5.30 -4.09
N LEU A 35 4.04 -4.05 -4.49
CA LEU A 35 2.97 -3.15 -4.88
C LEU A 35 2.71 -3.27 -6.37
N PHE A 36 1.46 -3.46 -6.74
CA PHE A 36 1.00 -3.47 -8.12
C PHE A 36 0.05 -2.30 -8.37
N THR A 37 0.19 -1.66 -9.52
CA THR A 37 -0.78 -0.66 -10.01
C THR A 37 -2.03 -1.34 -10.56
N ARG A 38 -3.06 -0.56 -10.91
CA ARG A 38 -4.29 -1.07 -11.54
C ARG A 38 -4.02 -1.89 -12.80
N GLU A 39 -3.01 -1.49 -13.56
CA GLU A 39 -2.62 -2.12 -14.83
C GLU A 39 -1.66 -3.32 -14.63
N GLY A 40 -1.37 -3.71 -13.38
CA GLY A 40 -0.52 -4.87 -13.07
C GLY A 40 0.98 -4.59 -13.06
N TRP A 41 1.43 -3.33 -13.18
CA TRP A 41 2.85 -2.99 -13.10
C TRP A 41 3.36 -3.06 -11.66
N ARG A 42 4.50 -3.70 -11.46
CA ARG A 42 5.21 -3.72 -10.18
C ARG A 42 5.84 -2.36 -9.90
N PHE A 43 5.55 -1.79 -8.74
CA PHE A 43 6.25 -0.64 -8.19
C PHE A 43 7.35 -1.09 -7.20
N SER A 44 8.58 -0.64 -7.42
CA SER A 44 9.76 -1.03 -6.62
C SER A 44 9.97 -0.21 -5.34
N GLY A 45 9.29 0.93 -5.19
CA GLY A 45 9.52 1.85 -4.07
C GLY A 45 8.77 1.53 -2.76
N LEU A 46 8.15 0.35 -2.64
CA LEU A 46 7.50 -0.07 -1.39
C LEU A 46 8.52 -0.77 -0.48
N SER A 47 8.83 -0.15 0.66
CA SER A 47 9.64 -0.76 1.71
C SER A 47 8.79 -1.46 2.78
N ASP A 48 9.42 -2.40 3.48
CA ASP A 48 8.78 -3.14 4.59
C ASP A 48 8.34 -2.20 5.72
N GLU A 49 9.13 -1.17 6.00
CA GLU A 49 8.81 -0.16 7.01
C GLU A 49 7.54 0.61 6.65
N VAL A 50 7.44 1.08 5.39
CA VAL A 50 6.26 1.82 4.93
C VAL A 50 5.04 0.91 4.94
N PHE A 51 5.15 -0.33 4.47
CA PHE A 51 4.06 -1.30 4.55
C PHE A 51 3.56 -1.51 5.98
N ARG A 52 4.47 -1.77 6.93
CA ARG A 52 4.13 -1.97 8.35
C ARG A 52 3.49 -0.73 8.95
N LYS A 53 3.95 0.47 8.59
CA LYS A 53 3.39 1.75 9.06
C LYS A 53 1.97 1.96 8.52
N LEU A 54 1.73 1.74 7.23
CA LEU A 54 0.40 1.81 6.61
C LEU A 54 -0.57 0.81 7.26
N LYS A 55 -0.10 -0.43 7.51
CA LYS A 55 -0.88 -1.48 8.18
C LYS A 55 -1.22 -1.12 9.63
N ARG A 56 -0.23 -0.69 10.42
CA ARG A 56 -0.42 -0.28 11.84
C ARG A 56 -1.44 0.86 11.96
N ARG A 57 -1.42 1.78 11.00
CA ARG A 57 -2.34 2.92 10.92
C ARG A 57 -3.72 2.57 10.33
N LYS A 58 -3.97 1.31 9.96
CA LYS A 58 -5.21 0.81 9.33
C LYS A 58 -5.55 1.53 8.02
N LEU A 59 -4.54 2.00 7.27
CA LEU A 59 -4.74 2.67 5.97
C LEU A 59 -4.86 1.67 4.83
N ILE A 60 -4.32 0.47 5.04
CA ILE A 60 -4.46 -0.68 4.17
C ILE A 60 -4.98 -1.87 4.97
N ALA A 61 -5.70 -2.78 4.31
CA ALA A 61 -6.16 -4.02 4.90
C ALA A 61 -6.24 -5.13 3.85
N SER A 62 -6.01 -6.36 4.29
CA SER A 62 -6.33 -7.58 3.54
C SER A 62 -7.65 -8.15 4.08
N LYS A 63 -8.46 -8.73 3.20
CA LYS A 63 -9.71 -9.43 3.55
C LYS A 63 -9.70 -10.81 2.89
N GLN A 64 -10.09 -11.85 3.61
CA GLN A 64 -10.22 -13.22 3.08
C GLN A 64 -8.97 -13.70 2.31
N SER A 65 -7.77 -13.45 2.88
CA SER A 65 -6.49 -13.80 2.25
C SER A 65 -6.22 -13.12 0.89
N ALA A 66 -7.01 -12.12 0.51
CA ALA A 66 -6.77 -11.32 -0.69
C ALA A 66 -5.60 -10.34 -0.50
N PRO A 67 -5.03 -9.80 -1.59
CA PRO A 67 -4.05 -8.73 -1.52
C PRO A 67 -4.53 -7.53 -0.67
N TYR A 68 -3.59 -6.82 -0.06
CA TYR A 68 -3.90 -5.63 0.72
C TYR A 68 -4.36 -4.50 -0.21
N ARG A 69 -5.48 -3.86 0.15
CA ARG A 69 -6.04 -2.71 -0.55
C ARG A 69 -6.18 -1.52 0.41
N VAL A 70 -6.33 -0.33 -0.14
CA VAL A 70 -6.61 0.88 0.64
C VAL A 70 -7.94 0.74 1.37
N THR A 71 -8.00 1.21 2.62
CA THR A 71 -9.25 1.24 3.41
C THR A 71 -9.99 2.56 3.20
N LYS A 72 -11.24 2.66 3.66
CA LYS A 72 -11.97 3.95 3.69
C LYS A 72 -11.17 5.04 4.40
N ARG A 73 -10.50 4.69 5.52
CA ARG A 73 -9.61 5.61 6.25
C ARG A 73 -8.37 5.99 5.43
N GLY A 74 -7.77 5.03 4.72
CA GLY A 74 -6.68 5.30 3.80
C GLY A 74 -7.09 6.32 2.73
N LEU A 75 -8.26 6.13 2.11
CA LEU A 75 -8.81 7.02 1.09
C LEU A 75 -9.02 8.44 1.61
N THR A 76 -9.55 8.63 2.82
CA THR A 76 -9.73 9.98 3.41
C THR A 76 -8.41 10.74 3.62
N LEU A 77 -7.29 10.02 3.65
CA LEU A 77 -5.95 10.60 3.81
C LEU A 77 -5.21 10.77 2.47
N VAL A 78 -5.79 10.29 1.36
CA VAL A 78 -5.28 10.58 0.02
C VAL A 78 -5.57 12.03 -0.29
N ARG A 79 -4.57 12.88 -0.11
CA ARG A 79 -4.57 14.26 -0.56
C ARG A 79 -4.53 14.30 -2.09
N SER A 80 -5.13 15.34 -2.67
CA SER A 80 -4.92 15.67 -4.07
C SER A 80 -3.43 15.85 -4.31
N GLN A 81 -2.85 15.07 -5.23
CA GLN A 81 -1.45 15.22 -5.57
C GLN A 81 -1.33 16.52 -6.37
N VAL A 82 -0.78 17.58 -5.76
CA VAL A 82 -0.63 18.90 -6.41
C VAL A 82 0.45 18.89 -7.51
N ASP A 83 1.08 17.75 -7.76
CA ASP A 83 2.09 17.56 -8.79
C ASP A 83 1.69 16.39 -9.69
N ASN A 84 0.97 16.73 -10.76
CA ASN A 84 0.88 15.94 -11.98
C ASN A 84 1.65 16.69 -13.06
N ARG A 85 2.97 16.79 -12.88
CA ARG A 85 3.91 17.32 -13.87
C ARG A 85 5.06 16.35 -14.06
#